data_AF-A0A1V5E8B3-F1
#
_entry.id   AF-A0A1V5E8B3-F1
#
_cell.length_a   1.000
_cell.length_b   1.000
_cell.length_c   1.000
_cell.angle_alpha   90.00
_cell.angle_beta   90.00
_cell.angle_gamma   90.00
#
_symmetry.space_group_name_H-M   'P 1'
#
loop_
_entity.id
_entity.type
_entity.pdbx_description
1 polymer ?
#
loop_
_entity_poly.entity_id
_entity_poly.type
_entity_poly.pdbx_seq_one_letter_code
_entity_poly.pdbx_strand_id
1 'polypeptide(L)'
;MVKGYREGTNGPALDMQVEGHFRMAFVYKVLAGDLIESLGEIPRSLLQGGVDAAGVLCERLEKATGAERPIIDRTIASFIRSGFIKTAEGSGSVSWYWTHNAKSDRPMLQEAAHAA
;
A
#
# COMPACT_ATOMS: atom_id res chain seq x y z
N MET A 1 7.76 1.09 27.01
CA MET A 1 7.04 0.33 25.98
C MET A 1 7.65 0.53 24.59
N VAL A 2 7.57 1.72 23.98
CA VAL A 2 8.16 1.96 22.63
C VAL A 2 9.69 1.80 22.61
N LYS A 3 10.40 2.32 23.63
CA LYS A 3 11.86 2.12 23.77
C LYS A 3 12.23 0.63 23.81
N GLY A 4 11.51 -0.16 24.62
CA GLY A 4 11.76 -1.60 24.72
C GLY A 4 11.39 -2.39 23.47
N TYR A 5 10.42 -1.92 22.68
CA TYR A 5 10.11 -2.48 21.36
C TYR A 5 11.28 -2.26 20.38
N ARG A 6 11.85 -1.04 20.38
CA ARG A 6 13.01 -0.70 19.53
C ARG A 6 14.30 -1.40 19.96
N GLU A 7 14.47 -1.61 21.26
CA GLU A 7 15.67 -2.24 21.84
C GLU A 7 15.53 -3.77 21.99
N GLY A 8 14.38 -4.35 21.65
CA GLY A 8 14.12 -5.79 21.77
C GLY A 8 14.07 -6.30 23.22
N THR A 9 13.74 -5.43 24.18
CA THR A 9 13.72 -5.74 25.63
C THR A 9 12.31 -5.98 26.17
N ASN A 10 11.28 -5.75 25.36
CA ASN A 10 9.89 -6.04 25.72
C ASN A 10 9.58 -7.54 25.63
N GLY A 11 8.54 -7.95 26.37
CA GLY A 11 7.89 -9.24 26.12
C GLY A 11 6.95 -9.19 24.90
N PRO A 12 6.63 -10.34 24.28
CA PRO A 12 5.84 -10.40 23.05
C PRO A 12 4.48 -9.68 23.10
N ALA A 13 3.79 -9.75 24.24
CA ALA A 13 2.48 -9.10 24.40
C ALA A 13 2.57 -7.56 24.34
N LEU A 14 3.65 -6.98 24.87
CA LEU A 14 3.88 -5.53 24.81
C LEU A 14 4.25 -5.10 23.40
N ASP A 15 5.04 -5.90 22.69
CA ASP A 15 5.38 -5.62 21.30
C ASP A 15 4.16 -5.64 20.39
N MET A 16 3.26 -6.60 20.61
CA MET A 16 2.00 -6.67 19.87
C MET A 16 1.11 -5.43 20.12
N GLN A 17 1.10 -4.90 21.34
CA GLN A 17 0.37 -3.65 21.66
C GLN A 17 0.98 -2.43 20.98
N VAL A 18 2.31 -2.31 21.03
CA VAL A 18 3.05 -1.20 20.38
C VAL A 18 2.84 -1.24 18.87
N GLU A 19 3.01 -2.41 18.24
CA GLU A 19 2.78 -2.59 16.81
C GLU A 19 1.33 -2.31 16.43
N GLY A 20 0.37 -2.81 17.22
CA GLY A 20 -1.06 -2.56 17.01
C GLY A 20 -1.38 -1.06 17.03
N HIS A 21 -0.84 -0.32 17.98
CA HIS A 21 -1.02 1.14 18.07
C HIS A 21 -0.52 1.86 16.82
N PHE A 22 0.72 1.60 16.40
CA PHE A 22 1.29 2.29 15.25
C PHE A 22 0.63 1.87 13.92
N ARG A 23 0.31 0.58 13.77
CA ARG A 23 -0.41 0.09 12.58
C ARG A 23 -1.78 0.74 12.46
N MET A 24 -2.52 0.86 13.57
CA MET A 24 -3.83 1.52 13.56
C MET A 24 -3.73 2.99 13.16
N ALA A 25 -2.76 3.73 13.70
CA ALA A 25 -2.53 5.13 13.34
C ALA A 25 -2.16 5.29 11.85
N PHE A 26 -1.34 4.39 11.31
CA PHE A 26 -1.00 4.36 9.89
C PHE A 26 -2.23 4.07 9.02
N VAL A 27 -2.99 3.01 9.31
CA VAL A 27 -4.18 2.62 8.54
C VAL A 27 -5.22 3.74 8.53
N TYR A 28 -5.43 4.41 9.67
CA TYR A 28 -6.33 5.55 9.73
C TYR A 28 -5.92 6.66 8.76
N LYS A 29 -4.64 7.05 8.73
CA LYS A 29 -4.14 8.07 7.78
C LYS A 29 -4.34 7.64 6.33
N VAL A 30 -4.06 6.37 6.02
CA VAL A 30 -4.21 5.81 4.68
C VAL A 30 -5.66 5.88 4.20
N LEU A 31 -6.62 5.51 5.04
CA LEU A 31 -8.03 5.54 4.70
C LEU A 31 -8.59 6.96 4.67
N ALA A 32 -8.29 7.79 5.67
CA ALA A 32 -8.81 9.14 5.78
C ALA A 32 -8.32 10.07 4.66
N GLY A 33 -7.10 9.83 4.16
CA GLY A 33 -6.52 10.59 3.05
C GLY A 33 -6.64 9.93 1.68
N ASP A 34 -7.30 8.77 1.60
CA ASP A 34 -7.35 7.93 0.40
C ASP A 34 -5.98 7.75 -0.28
N LEU A 35 -4.99 7.38 0.53
CA LEU A 35 -3.58 7.42 0.12
C LEU A 35 -3.20 6.31 -0.87
N ILE A 36 -3.99 5.23 -0.95
CA ILE A 36 -3.72 4.18 -1.94
C ILE A 36 -3.98 4.69 -3.35
N GLU A 37 -5.09 5.37 -3.59
CA GLU A 37 -5.44 5.86 -4.93
C GLU A 37 -4.68 7.13 -5.26
N SER A 38 -4.58 8.07 -4.31
CA SER A 38 -3.89 9.35 -4.54
C SER A 38 -2.38 9.22 -4.75
N LEU A 39 -1.73 8.20 -4.18
CA LEU A 39 -0.30 7.92 -4.36
C LEU A 39 -0.02 6.70 -5.24
N GLY A 40 -1.07 6.01 -5.68
CA GLY A 40 -1.02 4.69 -6.32
C GLY A 40 -0.70 4.69 -7.79
N GLU A 41 -0.81 5.83 -8.48
CA GLU A 41 -0.46 5.92 -9.90
C GLU A 41 1.06 5.99 -10.10
N ILE A 42 1.62 4.94 -10.67
CA ILE A 42 3.05 4.78 -10.88
C ILE A 42 3.33 4.71 -12.38
N PRO A 43 4.02 5.70 -12.96
CA PRO A 43 4.45 5.64 -14.35
C PRO A 43 5.34 4.41 -14.62
N ARG A 44 5.11 3.70 -15.73
CA ARG A 44 5.89 2.51 -16.11
C ARG A 44 7.39 2.79 -16.28
N SER A 45 7.75 4.03 -16.60
CA SER A 45 9.16 4.45 -16.66
C SER A 45 9.90 4.25 -15.34
N LEU A 46 9.20 4.31 -14.20
CA LEU A 46 9.77 4.07 -12.86
C LEU A 46 9.85 2.58 -12.50
N LEU A 47 9.17 1.71 -13.25
CA LEU A 47 9.12 0.26 -13.00
C LEU A 47 10.12 -0.52 -13.88
N GLN A 48 10.97 0.18 -14.63
CA GLN A 48 12.02 -0.43 -15.44
C GLN A 48 13.10 -1.05 -14.53
N GLY A 49 13.75 -2.13 -15.00
CA GLY A 49 14.83 -2.77 -14.25
C GLY A 49 14.40 -3.64 -13.08
N GLY A 50 13.12 -4.08 -13.03
CA GLY A 50 12.62 -5.00 -12.01
C GLY A 50 12.19 -4.33 -10.71
N VAL A 51 11.99 -3.01 -10.72
CA VAL A 51 11.45 -2.26 -9.58
C VAL A 51 10.00 -2.69 -9.33
N ASP A 52 9.70 -3.07 -8.09
CA ASP A 52 8.37 -3.49 -7.65
C ASP A 52 7.45 -2.29 -7.38
N ALA A 53 6.26 -2.32 -7.98
CA ALA A 53 5.23 -1.30 -7.80
C ALA A 53 4.76 -1.17 -6.34
N ALA A 54 4.77 -2.25 -5.56
CA ALA A 54 4.42 -2.17 -4.14
C ALA A 54 5.52 -1.45 -3.34
N GLY A 55 6.79 -1.71 -3.66
CA GLY A 55 7.93 -0.98 -3.10
C GLY A 55 7.84 0.54 -3.30
N VAL A 56 7.51 0.98 -4.52
CA VAL A 56 7.31 2.40 -4.85
C VAL A 56 6.14 3.00 -4.07
N LEU A 57 5.02 2.29 -3.95
CA LEU A 57 3.88 2.74 -3.15
C LEU A 57 4.27 2.91 -1.67
N CYS A 58 4.97 1.93 -1.10
CA CYS A 58 5.44 2.00 0.28
C CYS A 58 6.36 3.20 0.54
N GLU A 59 7.26 3.54 -0.39
CA GLU A 59 8.11 4.74 -0.28
C GLU A 59 7.31 6.04 -0.29
N ARG A 60 6.29 6.13 -1.13
CA ARG A 60 5.40 7.31 -1.18
C ARG A 60 4.59 7.42 0.11
N LEU A 61 4.08 6.31 0.63
CA LEU A 61 3.35 6.25 1.89
C LEU A 61 4.22 6.63 3.10
N GLU A 62 5.49 6.22 3.10
CA GLU A 62 6.45 6.60 4.13
C GLU A 62 6.63 8.12 4.17
N LYS A 63 6.87 8.74 3.01
CA LYS A 63 6.98 10.21 2.88
C LYS A 63 5.70 10.94 3.29
N ALA A 64 4.53 10.41 2.92
CA ALA A 64 3.24 11.05 3.18
C ALA A 64 2.77 10.92 4.63
N THR A 65 3.09 9.81 5.30
CA THR A 65 2.54 9.49 6.64
C THR A 65 3.53 9.65 7.78
N GLY A 66 4.83 9.62 7.48
CA GLY A 66 5.91 9.56 8.47
C GLY A 66 5.95 8.25 9.29
N ALA A 67 5.21 7.21 8.86
CA ALA A 67 5.21 5.93 9.52
C ALA A 67 6.49 5.13 9.22
N GLU A 68 6.90 4.26 10.15
CA GLU A 68 8.11 3.46 9.98
C GLU A 68 7.93 2.37 8.91
N ARG A 69 8.94 2.19 8.07
CA ARG A 69 8.90 1.28 6.92
C ARG A 69 8.44 -0.16 7.23
N PRO A 70 8.88 -0.81 8.33
CA PRO A 70 8.41 -2.16 8.66
C PRO A 70 6.89 -2.26 8.87
N ILE A 71 6.24 -1.22 9.40
CA ILE A 71 4.78 -1.20 9.61
C ILE A 71 4.07 -1.05 8.26
N ILE A 72 4.59 -0.17 7.40
CA ILE A 72 4.06 0.06 6.06
C ILE A 72 4.15 -1.22 5.24
N ASP A 73 5.33 -1.83 5.13
CA ASP A 73 5.55 -3.02 4.32
C ASP A 73 4.66 -4.18 4.77
N ARG A 74 4.60 -4.46 6.08
CA ARG A 74 3.74 -5.53 6.61
C ARG A 74 2.26 -5.25 6.35
N THR A 75 1.83 -4.00 6.48
CA THR A 75 0.42 -3.62 6.30
C THR A 75 0.01 -3.66 4.84
N ILE A 76 0.80 -3.07 3.93
CA ILE A 76 0.54 -3.07 2.49
C ILE A 76 0.60 -4.49 1.93
N ALA A 77 1.60 -5.29 2.31
CA ALA A 77 1.65 -6.69 1.92
C ALA A 77 0.43 -7.48 2.43
N SER A 78 -0.10 -7.15 3.62
CA SER A 78 -1.34 -7.74 4.14
C SER A 78 -2.56 -7.31 3.32
N PHE A 79 -2.65 -6.05 2.90
CA PHE A 79 -3.74 -5.56 2.05
C PHE A 79 -3.73 -6.22 0.67
N ILE A 80 -2.55 -6.37 0.05
CA ILE A 80 -2.38 -7.07 -1.23
C ILE A 80 -2.78 -8.54 -1.09
N ARG A 81 -2.22 -9.25 -0.11
CA ARG A 81 -2.52 -10.69 0.09
C ARG A 81 -3.99 -10.95 0.41
N SER A 82 -4.63 -10.05 1.17
CA SER A 82 -6.05 -10.15 1.50
C SER A 82 -6.95 -9.70 0.36
N GLY A 83 -6.39 -9.14 -0.71
CA GLY A 83 -7.10 -8.64 -1.87
C GLY A 83 -7.89 -7.36 -1.59
N PHE A 84 -7.52 -6.56 -0.60
CA PHE A 84 -8.13 -5.26 -0.29
C PHE A 84 -7.69 -4.15 -1.25
N ILE A 85 -6.50 -4.31 -1.83
CA ILE A 85 -5.98 -3.43 -2.87
C ILE A 85 -5.45 -4.27 -4.03
N LYS A 86 -5.57 -3.75 -5.25
CA LYS A 86 -5.09 -4.38 -6.47
C LYS A 86 -4.45 -3.34 -7.39
N THR A 87 -3.72 -3.81 -8.39
CA THR A 87 -3.22 -2.97 -9.48
C THR A 87 -4.14 -3.04 -10.69
N ALA A 88 -4.24 -1.95 -11.41
CA ALA A 88 -4.78 -1.88 -12.76
C ALA A 88 -3.66 -1.44 -13.70
N GLU A 89 -3.53 -2.15 -14.83
CA GLU A 89 -2.57 -1.82 -15.88
C GLU A 89 -3.23 -0.79 -16.81
N GLY A 90 -2.66 0.40 -16.88
CA GLY A 90 -3.05 1.45 -17.83
C GLY A 90 -2.07 1.59 -18.99
N SER A 91 -2.45 2.43 -19.95
CA SER A 91 -1.62 2.88 -21.08
C SER A 91 -0.51 3.82 -20.59
N GLY A 92 0.50 3.27 -19.92
CA GLY A 92 1.71 3.99 -19.49
C GLY A 92 1.93 4.08 -17.98
N SER A 93 0.97 3.65 -17.16
CA SER A 93 1.09 3.58 -15.71
C SER A 93 0.51 2.28 -15.14
N VAL A 94 0.90 1.97 -13.91
CA VAL A 94 0.26 0.98 -13.05
C VAL A 94 -0.39 1.76 -11.91
N SER A 95 -1.68 1.51 -11.66
CA SER A 95 -2.42 2.23 -10.62
C SER A 95 -2.91 1.29 -9.54
N TRP A 96 -2.60 1.60 -8.29
CA TRP A 96 -3.19 0.92 -7.13
C TRP A 96 -4.57 1.49 -6.81
N TYR A 97 -5.50 0.61 -6.44
CA TYR A 97 -6.87 0.99 -6.06
C TYR A 97 -7.44 0.10 -4.96
N TRP A 98 -8.43 0.61 -4.23
CA TRP A 98 -9.19 -0.17 -3.26
C TRP A 98 -10.19 -1.08 -3.95
N THR A 99 -10.25 -2.33 -3.51
CA THR A 99 -11.27 -3.26 -4.01
C THR A 99 -12.63 -2.97 -3.34
N HIS A 100 -13.68 -2.75 -4.11
CA HIS A 100 -15.05 -2.73 -3.58
C HIS A 100 -15.54 -4.15 -3.23
N ASN A 101 -15.12 -5.16 -4.00
CA ASN A 101 -15.38 -6.58 -3.74
C ASN A 101 -14.35 -7.43 -4.49
N ALA A 102 -13.57 -8.24 -3.78
CA ALA A 102 -12.51 -9.07 -4.34
C ALA A 102 -12.94 -9.92 -5.56
N LYS A 103 -14.25 -10.25 -5.67
CA LYS A 103 -14.87 -11.01 -6.76
C LYS A 103 -15.41 -10.19 -7.95
N SER A 104 -15.53 -8.86 -7.86
CA SER A 104 -16.26 -8.04 -8.85
C SER A 104 -15.57 -6.76 -9.32
N ASP A 105 -14.31 -6.51 -8.91
CA ASP A 105 -13.65 -5.25 -9.28
C ASP A 105 -13.07 -5.20 -10.69
N ARG A 106 -13.08 -3.97 -11.24
CA ARG A 106 -12.91 -3.53 -12.63
C ARG A 106 -12.21 -4.55 -13.56
N PRO A 107 -12.91 -5.01 -14.62
CA PRO A 107 -12.23 -5.49 -15.82
C PRO A 107 -11.44 -4.33 -16.44
N MET A 108 -10.31 -4.68 -17.06
CA MET A 108 -9.44 -3.80 -17.85
C MET A 108 -10.24 -2.74 -18.62
N LEU A 109 -9.74 -1.49 -18.62
CA LEU A 109 -10.03 -0.58 -19.73
C LEU A 109 -9.44 -1.22 -20.99
N GLN A 110 -10.24 -2.05 -21.66
CA GLN A 110 -10.06 -2.30 -23.06
C GLN A 110 -10.39 -0.96 -23.72
N GLU A 111 -9.35 -0.24 -24.13
CA GLU A 111 -9.50 0.96 -24.95
C GLU A 111 -10.50 0.63 -26.05
N ALA A 112 -11.62 1.35 -26.06
CA ALA A 112 -12.52 1.35 -27.17
C ALA A 112 -11.69 1.76 -28.39
N ALA A 113 -11.39 0.79 -29.25
CA ALA A 113 -10.91 1.07 -30.59
C ALA A 113 -12.00 1.88 -31.29
N HIS A 114 -11.86 3.20 -31.24
CA HIS A 114 -12.59 4.12 -32.08
C HIS A 114 -12.17 3.87 -33.53
N ALA A 115 -13.17 3.46 -34.32
CA ALA A 115 -13.44 3.90 -35.68
C ALA A 115 -12.25 4.11 -36.62
N ALA A 116 -12.10 3.18 -37.58
CA ALA A 116 -11.99 3.50 -38.99
C ALA A 116 -12.60 2.35 -39.81
#